data_AF-A0A1Y0HMC1-F1
#
_entry.id   AF-A0A1Y0HMC1-F1
#
_cell.length_a   1.000
_cell.length_b   1.000
_cell.length_c   1.000
_cell.angle_alpha   90.00
_cell.angle_beta   90.00
_cell.angle_gamma   90.00
#
_symmetry.space_group_name_H-M   'P 1'
#
loop_
_entity.id
_entity.type
_entity.pdbx_description
1 polymer ?
#
loop_
_entity_poly.entity_id
_entity_poly.type
_entity_poly.pdbx_seq_one_letter_code
_entity_poly.pdbx_strand_id
1 'polypeptide(L)'
;MESNEVISNSSKVVYGDASNHLPEHLNGLGYMNILYLLLDIEMKKKSFKEEGKDINLLFIEEPEAHTHPQMQYKFIDKIRKVLFEISNLQTVITTHSAQIVARCNFQDIRYLLNINNENIKIKNFHSELKAQYGTEEEEFKFVEQYLTLQASELFFANKIIFIEGTTEKMLLPYYINKFDEERKSIPNYIPISSQNISIVEVGANAEAFDKLVRFLDIQTLIITDIDTTLKTTNTSSTAYPAHEVEGATHTSNETIKKIFSCT
;
A
#
# COMPACT_ATOMS: atom_id res chain seq x y z
N MET A 1 -9.57 -1.91 51.13
CA MET A 1 -10.65 -1.48 50.21
C MET A 1 -10.62 0.03 50.01
N GLU A 2 -10.52 0.85 51.06
CA GLU A 2 -10.43 2.32 50.96
C GLU A 2 -9.20 2.85 50.18
N SER A 3 -8.06 2.16 50.20
CA SER A 3 -6.85 2.60 49.49
C SER A 3 -6.95 2.54 47.96
N ASN A 4 -7.73 1.60 47.41
CA ASN A 4 -7.91 1.48 45.96
C ASN A 4 -8.88 2.54 45.41
N GLU A 5 -9.90 2.93 46.18
CA GLU A 5 -10.82 4.02 45.81
C GLU A 5 -10.14 5.40 45.81
N VAL A 6 -9.19 5.62 46.72
CA VAL A 6 -8.42 6.88 46.74
C VAL A 6 -7.55 6.97 45.49
N ILE A 7 -6.86 5.90 45.10
CA ILE A 7 -6.02 5.88 43.90
C ILE A 7 -6.85 6.05 42.62
N SER A 8 -8.03 5.43 42.54
CA SER A 8 -8.90 5.54 41.36
C SER A 8 -9.51 6.93 41.20
N ASN A 9 -9.77 7.66 42.29
CA ASN A 9 -10.40 8.99 42.25
C ASN A 9 -9.42 10.17 42.31
N SER A 10 -8.12 9.95 42.55
CA SER A 10 -7.12 11.03 42.69
C SER A 10 -5.97 11.00 41.69
N SER A 11 -5.88 9.97 40.85
CA SER A 11 -4.80 9.84 39.87
C SER A 11 -5.26 10.40 38.52
N LYS A 12 -4.67 11.53 38.11
CA LYS A 12 -4.87 12.11 36.77
C LYS A 12 -3.58 11.98 35.98
N VAL A 13 -3.64 11.28 34.85
CA VAL A 13 -2.52 11.22 33.91
C VAL A 13 -2.44 12.55 33.16
N VAL A 14 -1.27 13.19 33.22
CA VAL A 14 -1.01 14.48 32.58
C VAL A 14 0.25 14.34 31.76
N TYR A 15 0.21 14.78 30.50
CA TYR A 15 1.33 14.71 29.58
C TYR A 15 2.11 16.02 29.59
N GLY A 16 3.43 15.96 29.75
CA GLY A 16 4.33 17.12 29.66
C GLY A 16 5.22 17.33 30.89
N ASP A 17 5.84 18.51 30.97
CA ASP A 17 6.71 18.92 32.08
C ASP A 17 5.96 19.90 33.00
N ALA A 18 6.53 20.24 34.17
CA ALA A 18 5.86 21.02 35.23
C ALA A 18 5.27 22.39 34.80
N SER A 19 5.65 22.91 33.63
CA SER A 19 5.16 24.16 33.05
C SER A 19 4.17 24.00 31.89
N ASN A 20 4.13 22.84 31.22
CA ASN A 20 3.29 22.57 30.06
C ASN A 20 2.53 21.25 30.27
N HIS A 21 1.41 21.35 30.98
CA HIS A 21 0.54 20.22 31.27
C HIS A 21 -0.57 20.13 30.21
N LEU A 22 -0.52 19.11 29.36
CA LEU A 22 -1.61 18.73 28.47
C LEU A 22 -2.45 17.65 29.16
N PRO A 23 -3.64 17.99 29.67
CA PRO A 23 -4.52 16.99 30.27
C PRO A 23 -5.04 16.00 29.22
N GLU A 24 -5.20 14.74 29.63
CA GLU A 24 -5.56 13.61 28.77
C GLU A 24 -6.81 13.82 27.90
N HIS A 25 -7.82 14.54 28.40
CA HIS A 25 -9.06 14.84 27.67
C HIS A 25 -8.87 15.76 26.44
N LEU A 26 -7.71 16.41 26.30
CA LEU A 26 -7.37 17.20 25.11
C LEU A 26 -6.70 16.36 24.03
N ASN A 27 -6.34 15.10 24.32
CA ASN A 27 -5.84 14.20 23.30
C ASN A 27 -7.01 13.62 22.50
N GLY A 28 -6.89 13.66 21.17
CA GLY A 28 -7.89 13.05 20.29
C GLY A 28 -8.02 11.54 20.52
N LEU A 29 -9.21 11.00 20.26
CA LEU A 29 -9.55 9.58 20.43
C LEU A 29 -8.51 8.62 19.83
N GLY A 30 -7.96 8.94 18.65
CA GLY A 30 -6.92 8.15 18.01
C GLY A 30 -5.59 8.07 18.78
N TYR A 31 -5.23 9.15 19.49
CA TYR A 31 -4.02 9.15 20.32
C TYR A 31 -4.20 8.30 21.57
N MET A 32 -5.39 8.35 22.18
CA MET A 32 -5.72 7.47 23.29
C MET A 32 -5.77 6.00 22.87
N ASN A 33 -6.34 5.69 21.71
CA ASN A 33 -6.37 4.31 21.21
C ASN A 33 -4.95 3.75 20.98
N ILE A 34 -4.09 4.52 20.30
CA ILE A 34 -2.70 4.11 20.07
C ILE A 34 -1.92 3.96 21.37
N LEU A 35 -2.10 4.89 22.31
CA LEU A 35 -1.42 4.81 23.59
C LEU A 35 -1.90 3.60 24.41
N TYR A 36 -3.21 3.37 24.42
CA TYR A 36 -3.81 2.21 25.07
C TYR A 36 -3.23 0.91 24.51
N LEU A 37 -3.22 0.74 23.19
CA LEU A 37 -2.64 -0.43 22.53
C LEU A 37 -1.14 -0.60 22.87
N LEU A 38 -0.37 0.48 22.89
CA LEU A 38 1.05 0.43 23.26
C LEU A 38 1.25 -0.02 24.72
N LEU A 39 0.45 0.52 25.65
CA LEU A 39 0.51 0.14 27.06
C LEU A 39 0.07 -1.32 27.27
N ASP A 40 -1.00 -1.76 26.60
CA ASP A 40 -1.48 -3.13 26.66
C ASP A 40 -0.42 -4.12 26.15
N ILE A 41 0.23 -3.79 25.04
CA ILE A 41 1.34 -4.60 24.50
C ILE A 41 2.52 -4.63 25.47
N GLU A 42 2.87 -3.50 26.11
CA GLU A 42 3.98 -3.47 27.08
C GLU A 42 3.66 -4.26 28.36
N MET A 43 2.39 -4.28 28.79
CA MET A 43 1.94 -5.16 29.88
C MET A 43 2.03 -6.63 29.48
N LYS A 44 1.48 -7.00 28.32
CA LYS A 44 1.53 -8.37 27.78
C LYS A 44 2.96 -8.85 27.58
N LYS A 45 3.87 -7.97 27.16
CA LYS A 45 5.31 -8.23 27.04
C LYS A 45 5.91 -8.73 28.34
N LYS A 46 5.55 -8.14 29.48
CA LYS A 46 6.01 -8.62 30.79
C LYS A 46 5.47 -10.02 31.07
N SER A 47 4.18 -10.23 30.86
CA SER A 47 3.55 -11.55 31.04
C SER A 47 4.21 -12.63 30.16
N PHE A 48 4.47 -12.36 28.89
CA PHE A 48 5.15 -13.33 28.00
C PHE A 48 6.58 -13.67 28.47
N LYS A 49 7.32 -12.69 28.99
CA LYS A 49 8.67 -12.91 29.54
C LYS A 49 8.65 -13.70 30.85
N GLU A 50 7.65 -13.48 31.69
CA GLU A 50 7.47 -14.18 32.97
C GLU A 50 6.98 -15.62 32.79
N GLU A 51 6.05 -15.85 31.87
CA GLU A 51 5.49 -17.19 31.59
C GLU A 51 6.51 -18.12 30.91
N GLY A 52 7.45 -17.58 30.12
CA GLY A 52 8.55 -18.34 29.54
C GLY A 52 8.11 -19.47 28.60
N LYS A 53 6.94 -19.36 27.97
CA LYS A 53 6.39 -20.38 27.06
C LYS A 53 7.20 -20.49 25.77
N ASP A 54 7.24 -21.70 25.21
CA ASP A 54 7.93 -22.01 23.96
C ASP A 54 7.26 -21.38 22.72
N ILE A 55 5.96 -21.08 22.80
CA ILE A 55 5.19 -20.45 21.73
C ILE A 55 4.26 -19.40 22.33
N ASN A 56 4.44 -18.15 21.91
CA ASN A 56 3.54 -17.05 22.23
C ASN A 56 2.90 -16.53 20.93
N LEU A 57 1.60 -16.30 20.95
CA LEU A 57 0.84 -15.75 19.82
C LEU A 57 0.18 -14.44 20.25
N LEU A 58 0.36 -13.40 19.45
CA LEU A 58 -0.30 -12.10 19.64
C LEU A 58 -1.08 -11.73 18.38
N PHE A 59 -2.37 -11.44 18.54
CA PHE A 59 -3.23 -10.95 17.48
C PHE A 59 -3.58 -9.49 17.76
N ILE A 60 -3.42 -8.63 16.75
CA ILE A 60 -3.81 -7.22 16.79
C ILE A 60 -4.75 -6.98 15.61
N GLU A 61 -5.99 -6.61 15.91
CA GLU A 61 -7.01 -6.35 14.90
C GLU A 61 -7.11 -4.86 14.62
N GLU A 62 -7.00 -4.46 13.35
CA GLU A 62 -7.22 -3.11 12.82
C GLU A 62 -6.74 -1.96 13.75
N PRO A 63 -5.44 -1.92 14.10
CA PRO A 63 -4.93 -0.92 15.03
C PRO A 63 -5.02 0.53 14.52
N GLU A 64 -5.31 0.73 13.24
CA GLU A 64 -5.51 2.02 12.60
C GLU A 64 -6.85 2.70 12.93
N ALA A 65 -7.82 2.00 13.54
CA ALA A 65 -9.16 2.52 13.78
C ALA A 65 -9.14 3.87 14.53
N HIS A 66 -9.73 4.90 13.90
CA HIS A 66 -9.81 6.27 14.40
C HIS A 66 -8.46 7.00 14.61
N THR A 67 -7.39 6.57 13.93
CA THR A 67 -6.04 7.14 14.09
C THR A 67 -5.59 7.94 12.86
N HIS A 68 -4.82 9.01 13.10
CA HIS A 68 -4.23 9.79 12.01
C HIS A 68 -3.12 8.98 11.29
N PRO A 69 -2.98 9.07 9.95
CA PRO A 69 -1.96 8.34 9.17
C PRO A 69 -0.54 8.42 9.73
N GLN A 70 -0.08 9.61 10.13
CA GLN A 70 1.24 9.79 10.75
C GLN A 70 1.43 8.99 12.04
N MET A 71 0.35 8.76 12.79
CA MET A 71 0.40 7.97 14.01
C MET A 71 0.47 6.48 13.71
N GLN A 72 -0.17 6.01 12.63
CA GLN A 72 -0.09 4.62 12.18
C GLN A 72 1.35 4.23 11.84
N TYR A 73 2.08 5.11 11.13
CA TYR A 73 3.52 4.92 10.89
C TYR A 73 4.34 4.79 12.17
N LYS A 74 4.15 5.73 13.12
CA LYS A 74 4.89 5.70 14.38
C LYS A 74 4.53 4.47 15.23
N PHE A 75 3.26 4.06 15.18
CA PHE A 75 2.74 2.92 15.92
C PHE A 75 3.38 1.62 15.45
N ILE A 76 3.34 1.33 14.15
CA ILE A 76 3.91 0.10 13.60
C ILE A 76 5.44 0.05 13.82
N ASP A 77 6.15 1.17 13.67
CA ASP A 77 7.58 1.27 13.94
C ASP A 77 7.93 0.98 15.40
N LYS A 78 7.10 1.45 16.34
CA LYS A 78 7.29 1.20 17.78
C LYS A 78 6.97 -0.23 18.16
N ILE A 79 5.82 -0.75 17.71
CA ILE A 79 5.40 -2.10 18.05
C ILE A 79 6.38 -3.14 17.53
N ARG A 80 6.87 -3.00 16.29
CA ARG A 80 7.90 -3.89 15.76
C ARG A 80 9.11 -3.98 16.68
N LYS A 81 9.57 -2.84 17.24
CA LYS A 81 10.68 -2.81 18.21
C LYS A 81 10.32 -3.50 19.53
N VAL A 82 9.17 -3.18 20.10
CA VAL A 82 8.73 -3.73 21.40
C VAL A 82 8.55 -5.25 21.32
N LEU A 83 7.94 -5.74 20.24
CA LEU A 83 7.66 -7.15 20.04
C LEU A 83 8.91 -7.96 19.70
N PHE A 84 9.89 -7.36 19.02
CA PHE A 84 11.16 -8.03 18.70
C PHE A 84 11.98 -8.40 19.94
N GLU A 85 11.76 -7.71 21.06
CA GLU A 85 12.41 -8.03 22.34
C GLU A 85 11.81 -9.26 23.07
N ILE A 86 10.75 -9.86 22.53
CA ILE A 86 10.04 -10.99 23.12
C ILE A 86 10.44 -12.25 22.37
N SER A 87 11.19 -13.13 23.03
CA SER A 87 11.56 -14.42 22.46
C SER A 87 10.31 -15.28 22.24
N ASN A 88 10.32 -16.06 21.15
CA ASN A 88 9.26 -17.02 20.80
C ASN A 88 7.87 -16.40 20.60
N LEU A 89 7.79 -15.12 20.22
CA LEU A 89 6.53 -14.44 19.92
C LEU A 89 6.27 -14.38 18.41
N GLN A 90 5.14 -14.91 17.98
CA GLN A 90 4.58 -14.68 16.66
C GLN A 90 3.42 -13.70 16.76
N THR A 91 3.49 -12.61 15.99
CA THR A 91 2.45 -11.58 15.95
C THR A 91 1.75 -11.58 14.60
N VAL A 92 0.43 -11.49 14.62
CA VAL A 92 -0.42 -11.33 13.44
C VAL A 92 -1.19 -10.03 13.59
N ILE A 93 -1.09 -9.17 12.57
CA ILE A 93 -1.79 -7.89 12.52
C ILE A 93 -2.72 -7.91 11.30
N THR A 94 -4.00 -7.63 11.51
CA THR A 94 -4.92 -7.34 10.40
C THR A 94 -4.98 -5.83 10.18
N THR A 95 -5.00 -5.40 8.92
CA THR A 95 -4.97 -3.97 8.57
C THR A 95 -5.62 -3.74 7.21
N HIS A 96 -6.46 -2.72 7.12
CA HIS A 96 -6.94 -2.07 5.91
C HIS A 96 -6.15 -0.80 5.57
N SER A 97 -5.21 -0.39 6.42
CA SER A 97 -4.37 0.78 6.19
C SER A 97 -3.17 0.50 5.27
N ALA A 98 -3.13 1.20 4.15
CA ALA A 98 -1.96 1.32 3.27
C ALA A 98 -0.73 1.90 4.00
N GLN A 99 -0.92 2.73 5.03
CA GLN A 99 0.18 3.37 5.77
C GLN A 99 0.90 2.37 6.67
N ILE A 100 0.17 1.44 7.29
CA ILE A 100 0.76 0.34 8.06
C ILE A 100 1.54 -0.59 7.13
N VAL A 101 0.92 -0.98 6.02
CA VAL A 101 1.54 -1.90 5.04
C VAL A 101 2.83 -1.32 4.46
N ALA A 102 2.87 -0.02 4.15
CA ALA A 102 4.07 0.66 3.63
C ALA A 102 5.28 0.64 4.58
N ARG A 103 5.08 0.36 5.87
CA ARG A 103 6.14 0.26 6.89
C ARG A 103 6.49 -1.17 7.28
N CYS A 104 5.78 -2.15 6.74
CA CYS A 104 6.06 -3.56 6.94
C CYS A 104 7.06 -4.06 5.90
N ASN A 105 7.81 -5.12 6.24
CA ASN A 105 8.62 -5.81 5.24
C ASN A 105 7.69 -6.62 4.33
N PHE A 106 7.98 -6.70 3.03
CA PHE A 106 7.15 -7.48 2.09
C PHE A 106 7.01 -8.95 2.46
N GLN A 107 8.04 -9.51 3.09
CA GLN A 107 8.05 -10.89 3.56
C GLN A 107 6.97 -11.18 4.61
N ASP A 108 6.56 -10.16 5.35
CA ASP A 108 5.58 -10.25 6.43
C ASP A 108 4.13 -10.16 5.87
N ILE A 109 3.96 -9.69 4.63
CA ILE A 109 2.64 -9.41 4.06
C ILE A 109 1.97 -10.71 3.61
N ARG A 110 0.72 -10.91 4.05
CA ARG A 110 -0.19 -11.95 3.57
C ARG A 110 -1.40 -11.27 2.97
N TYR A 111 -1.66 -11.53 1.69
CA TYR A 111 -2.76 -10.91 0.96
C TYR A 111 -3.96 -11.85 0.96
N LEU A 112 -5.10 -11.37 1.46
CA LEU A 112 -6.35 -12.12 1.50
C LEU A 112 -7.24 -11.62 0.36
N LEU A 113 -7.43 -12.47 -0.65
CA LEU A 113 -8.30 -12.17 -1.79
C LEU A 113 -9.60 -12.96 -1.67
N ASN A 114 -10.73 -12.26 -1.70
CA ASN A 114 -12.04 -12.88 -1.78
C ASN A 114 -12.37 -13.25 -3.24
N ILE A 115 -12.58 -14.53 -3.50
CA ILE A 115 -13.01 -15.08 -4.78
C ILE A 115 -14.49 -15.47 -4.66
N ASN A 116 -15.34 -14.78 -5.41
CA ASN A 116 -16.78 -15.06 -5.55
C ASN A 116 -17.58 -15.11 -4.24
N ASN A 117 -17.18 -14.36 -3.21
CA ASN A 117 -17.86 -14.29 -1.89
C ASN A 117 -17.98 -15.62 -1.13
N GLU A 118 -17.32 -16.67 -1.59
CA GLU A 118 -17.40 -18.02 -1.00
C GLU A 118 -16.02 -18.57 -0.63
N ASN A 119 -14.96 -18.17 -1.33
CA ASN A 119 -13.60 -18.67 -1.10
C ASN A 119 -12.61 -17.54 -0.85
N ILE A 120 -11.84 -17.64 0.23
CA ILE A 120 -10.73 -16.72 0.50
C ILE A 120 -9.43 -17.39 0.05
N LYS A 121 -8.73 -16.78 -0.90
CA LYS A 121 -7.38 -17.19 -1.31
C LYS A 121 -6.36 -16.35 -0.54
N ILE A 122 -5.53 -17.02 0.25
CA ILE A 122 -4.41 -16.40 0.93
C ILE A 122 -3.19 -16.54 0.02
N LYS A 123 -2.58 -15.41 -0.34
CA LYS A 123 -1.35 -15.38 -1.13
C LYS A 123 -0.20 -14.85 -0.27
N ASN A 124 0.92 -15.56 -0.24
CA ASN A 124 2.16 -15.02 0.32
C ASN A 124 2.78 -14.04 -0.67
N PHE A 125 2.66 -12.75 -0.35
CA PHE A 125 2.97 -11.70 -1.28
C PHE A 125 4.44 -11.71 -1.71
N HIS A 126 5.40 -11.99 -0.82
CA HIS A 126 6.81 -11.98 -1.22
C HIS A 126 7.22 -13.25 -1.97
N SER A 127 6.97 -14.44 -1.42
CA SER A 127 7.51 -15.68 -2.00
C SER A 127 6.81 -16.08 -3.29
N GLU A 128 5.48 -15.94 -3.36
CA GLU A 128 4.72 -16.31 -4.55
C GLU A 128 4.90 -15.30 -5.67
N LEU A 129 4.96 -14.00 -5.33
CA LEU A 129 5.25 -12.97 -6.33
C LEU A 129 6.68 -13.14 -6.87
N LYS A 130 7.68 -13.30 -6.00
CA LYS A 130 9.07 -13.54 -6.43
C LYS A 130 9.18 -14.74 -7.38
N ALA A 131 8.41 -15.80 -7.13
CA ALA A 131 8.36 -16.96 -8.02
C ALA A 131 7.82 -16.62 -9.43
N GLN A 132 6.93 -15.64 -9.57
CA GLN A 132 6.46 -15.17 -10.89
C GLN A 132 7.52 -14.36 -11.65
N TYR A 133 8.38 -13.62 -10.94
CA TYR A 133 9.48 -12.89 -11.56
C TYR A 133 10.63 -13.81 -11.96
N GLY A 134 10.80 -14.95 -11.28
CA GLY A 134 11.76 -15.98 -11.69
C GLY A 134 13.19 -15.45 -11.71
N THR A 135 13.76 -15.28 -12.91
CA THR A 135 15.12 -14.76 -13.13
C THR A 135 15.20 -13.24 -13.22
N GLU A 136 14.08 -12.53 -13.28
CA GLU A 136 14.02 -11.07 -13.42
C GLU A 136 14.10 -10.38 -12.04
N GLU A 137 15.25 -10.50 -11.37
CA GLU A 137 15.43 -9.95 -10.02
C GLU A 137 15.39 -8.42 -9.98
N GLU A 138 15.83 -7.74 -11.04
CA GLU A 138 15.82 -6.28 -11.13
C GLU A 138 14.39 -5.72 -11.18
N GLU A 139 13.51 -6.34 -11.98
CA GLU A 139 12.09 -5.97 -12.05
C GLU A 139 11.38 -6.21 -10.72
N PHE A 140 11.64 -7.35 -10.07
CA PHE A 140 11.08 -7.64 -8.76
C PHE A 140 11.50 -6.59 -7.72
N LYS A 141 12.79 -6.23 -7.70
CA LYS A 141 13.32 -5.23 -6.77
C LYS A 141 12.74 -3.83 -7.04
N PHE A 142 12.54 -3.48 -8.31
CA PHE A 142 11.87 -2.24 -8.69
C PHE A 142 10.44 -2.18 -8.16
N VAL A 143 9.66 -3.26 -8.37
CA VAL A 143 8.28 -3.35 -7.87
C VAL A 143 8.22 -3.33 -6.34
N GLU A 144 9.12 -4.04 -5.66
CA GLU A 144 9.25 -4.03 -4.20
C GLU A 144 9.52 -2.60 -3.69
N GLN A 145 10.50 -1.92 -4.27
CA GLN A 145 10.82 -0.55 -3.89
C GLN A 145 9.65 0.41 -4.17
N TYR A 146 8.97 0.24 -5.30
CA TYR A 146 7.82 1.06 -5.69
C TYR A 146 6.65 0.92 -4.72
N LEU A 147 6.27 -0.32 -4.40
CA LEU A 147 5.19 -0.62 -3.44
C LEU A 147 5.50 -0.09 -2.04
N THR A 148 6.78 -0.03 -1.65
CA THR A 148 7.19 0.53 -0.35
C THR A 148 6.98 2.03 -0.28
N LEU A 149 7.32 2.72 -1.36
CA LEU A 149 7.47 4.17 -1.36
C LEU A 149 6.20 4.89 -1.78
N GLN A 150 5.46 4.35 -2.74
CA GLN A 150 4.47 5.11 -3.50
C GLN A 150 3.12 4.42 -3.67
N ALA A 151 3.01 3.11 -3.42
CA ALA A 151 1.87 2.35 -3.97
C ALA A 151 1.35 1.22 -3.08
N SER A 152 1.45 1.33 -1.75
CA SER A 152 0.74 0.41 -0.84
C SER A 152 -0.79 0.52 -0.96
N GLU A 153 -1.31 1.56 -1.61
CA GLU A 153 -2.72 1.68 -1.96
C GLU A 153 -3.17 0.63 -2.98
N LEU A 154 -2.24 0.09 -3.79
CA LEU A 154 -2.55 -0.96 -4.77
C LEU A 154 -3.11 -2.22 -4.12
N PHE A 155 -2.75 -2.51 -2.86
CA PHE A 155 -3.28 -3.65 -2.13
C PHE A 155 -4.80 -3.56 -1.88
N PHE A 156 -5.34 -2.35 -1.85
CA PHE A 156 -6.74 -2.09 -1.49
C PHE A 156 -7.58 -1.60 -2.68
N ALA A 157 -6.98 -1.48 -3.86
CA ALA A 157 -7.65 -1.01 -5.06
C ALA A 157 -8.52 -2.11 -5.69
N ASN A 158 -9.71 -1.75 -6.17
CA ASN A 158 -10.55 -2.64 -6.96
C ASN A 158 -10.14 -2.62 -8.44
N LYS A 159 -9.59 -1.50 -8.89
CA LYS A 159 -9.11 -1.28 -10.25
C LYS A 159 -7.88 -0.38 -10.22
N ILE A 160 -6.98 -0.58 -11.18
CA ILE A 160 -5.74 0.19 -11.27
C ILE A 160 -5.65 0.84 -12.65
N ILE A 161 -5.30 2.12 -12.68
CA ILE A 161 -4.93 2.81 -13.91
C ILE A 161 -3.46 3.20 -13.80
N PHE A 162 -2.64 2.55 -14.63
CA PHE A 162 -1.25 2.94 -14.80
C PHE A 162 -1.15 4.08 -15.80
N ILE A 163 -0.44 5.12 -15.41
CA ILE A 163 -0.19 6.31 -16.22
C ILE A 163 1.30 6.55 -16.36
N GLU A 164 1.69 7.16 -17.46
CA GLU A 164 3.09 7.46 -17.73
C GLU A 164 3.62 8.61 -16.88
N GLY A 165 2.88 9.73 -16.75
CA GLY A 165 3.39 10.91 -16.08
C GLY A 165 2.42 11.67 -15.19
N THR A 166 2.93 12.75 -14.61
CA THR A 166 2.18 13.65 -13.72
C THR A 166 1.05 14.39 -14.45
N THR A 167 1.17 14.60 -15.77
CA THR A 167 0.14 15.27 -16.58
C THR A 167 -1.18 14.50 -16.53
N GLU A 168 -1.14 13.20 -16.81
CA GLU A 168 -2.29 12.30 -16.76
C GLU A 168 -2.82 12.22 -15.33
N LYS A 169 -1.93 12.22 -14.34
CA LYS A 169 -2.30 12.19 -12.92
C LYS A 169 -3.18 13.35 -12.52
N MET A 170 -2.94 14.54 -13.10
CA MET A 170 -3.73 15.74 -12.86
C MET A 170 -5.01 15.77 -13.71
N LEU A 171 -4.93 15.37 -14.99
CA LEU A 171 -6.04 15.50 -15.94
C LEU A 171 -7.08 14.36 -15.83
N LEU A 172 -6.65 13.14 -15.53
CA LEU A 172 -7.53 11.97 -15.52
C LEU A 172 -8.66 12.08 -14.49
N PRO A 173 -8.44 12.53 -13.24
CA PRO A 173 -9.53 12.78 -12.29
C PRO A 173 -10.53 13.82 -12.80
N TYR A 174 -10.05 14.86 -13.49
CA TYR A 174 -10.92 15.89 -14.08
C TYR A 174 -11.80 15.31 -15.19
N TYR A 175 -11.24 14.50 -16.09
CA TYR A 175 -12.02 13.85 -17.15
C TYR A 175 -13.03 12.83 -16.60
N ILE A 176 -12.65 12.04 -15.59
CA ILE A 176 -13.55 11.11 -14.90
C ILE A 176 -14.75 11.88 -14.31
N ASN A 177 -14.49 12.98 -13.59
CA ASN A 177 -15.56 13.78 -13.00
C ASN A 177 -16.50 14.35 -14.07
N LYS A 178 -15.95 14.88 -15.16
CA LYS A 178 -16.77 15.42 -16.27
C LYS A 178 -17.61 14.33 -16.94
N PHE A 179 -17.00 13.16 -17.18
CA PHE A 179 -17.67 12.00 -17.77
C PHE A 179 -18.81 11.47 -16.88
N ASP A 180 -18.61 11.50 -15.56
CA ASP A 180 -19.61 11.14 -14.56
C ASP A 180 -20.76 12.15 -14.52
N GLU A 181 -20.47 13.46 -14.49
CA GLU A 181 -21.46 14.56 -14.53
C GLU A 181 -22.41 14.42 -15.72
N GLU A 182 -21.87 14.17 -16.92
CA GLU A 182 -22.67 14.02 -18.16
C GLU A 182 -23.62 12.80 -18.12
N ARG A 183 -23.32 11.78 -17.30
CA ARG A 183 -24.07 10.52 -17.24
C ARG A 183 -24.88 10.32 -15.96
N LYS A 184 -24.87 11.28 -15.03
CA LYS A 184 -25.69 11.24 -13.80
C LYS A 184 -27.18 11.01 -14.07
N SER A 185 -27.68 11.46 -15.22
CA SER A 185 -29.09 11.32 -15.62
C SER A 185 -29.48 9.91 -16.10
N ILE A 186 -28.51 9.01 -16.31
CA ILE A 186 -28.76 7.65 -16.79
C ILE A 186 -29.16 6.76 -15.60
N PRO A 187 -30.32 6.07 -15.64
CA PRO A 187 -30.70 5.15 -14.57
C PRO A 187 -29.71 3.98 -14.46
N ASN A 188 -29.36 3.60 -13.23
CA ASN A 188 -28.37 2.56 -12.89
C ASN A 188 -26.92 2.85 -13.33
N TYR A 189 -26.56 4.10 -13.65
CA TYR A 189 -25.16 4.46 -13.87
C TYR A 189 -24.39 4.46 -12.55
N ILE A 190 -23.27 3.73 -12.50
CA ILE A 190 -22.33 3.75 -11.38
C ILE A 190 -21.18 4.67 -11.78
N PRO A 191 -21.00 5.83 -11.10
CA PRO A 191 -19.90 6.74 -11.38
C PRO A 191 -18.55 6.03 -11.35
N ILE A 192 -17.64 6.42 -12.24
CA ILE A 192 -16.29 5.86 -12.29
C ILE A 192 -15.52 6.29 -11.03
N SER A 193 -15.74 7.54 -10.59
CA SER A 193 -15.16 8.10 -9.37
C SER A 193 -15.46 7.31 -8.08
N SER A 194 -16.54 6.52 -8.05
CA SER A 194 -16.94 5.72 -6.86
C SER A 194 -16.52 4.24 -6.93
N GLN A 195 -15.69 3.84 -7.89
CA GLN A 195 -15.30 2.44 -8.11
C GLN A 195 -13.94 2.03 -7.48
N ASN A 196 -13.46 2.75 -6.45
CA ASN A 196 -12.18 2.47 -5.77
C ASN A 196 -11.01 2.23 -6.74
N ILE A 197 -10.81 3.20 -7.64
CA ILE A 197 -9.76 3.15 -8.66
C ILE A 197 -8.50 3.80 -8.10
N SER A 198 -7.37 3.10 -8.16
CA SER A 198 -6.06 3.67 -7.85
C SER A 198 -5.36 4.10 -9.14
N ILE A 199 -4.93 5.36 -9.19
CA ILE A 199 -4.20 5.94 -10.34
C ILE A 199 -2.73 6.01 -9.96
N VAL A 200 -1.89 5.32 -10.72
CA VAL A 200 -0.51 5.03 -10.33
C VAL A 200 0.45 5.40 -11.46
N GLU A 201 1.42 6.26 -11.14
CA GLU A 201 2.41 6.80 -12.07
C GLU A 201 3.61 5.87 -12.15
N VAL A 202 3.77 5.20 -13.29
CA VAL A 202 4.78 4.14 -13.49
C VAL A 202 5.80 4.47 -14.57
N GLY A 203 5.68 5.64 -15.24
CA GLY A 203 6.55 5.99 -16.34
C GLY A 203 6.36 5.08 -17.55
N ALA A 204 7.38 5.00 -18.40
CA ALA A 204 7.42 4.12 -19.56
C ALA A 204 7.63 2.63 -19.21
N ASN A 205 7.71 2.27 -17.93
CA ASN A 205 7.99 0.91 -17.45
C ASN A 205 6.80 0.29 -16.70
N ALA A 206 5.59 0.44 -17.24
CA ALA A 206 4.40 -0.21 -16.71
C ALA A 206 4.47 -1.75 -16.82
N GLU A 207 5.30 -2.24 -17.74
CA GLU A 207 5.59 -3.65 -17.96
C GLU A 207 6.00 -4.40 -16.68
N ALA A 208 6.90 -3.81 -15.89
CA ALA A 208 7.40 -4.42 -14.66
C ALA A 208 6.26 -4.80 -13.69
N PHE A 209 5.09 -4.17 -13.81
CA PHE A 209 3.93 -4.44 -12.97
C PHE A 209 2.95 -5.48 -13.53
N ASP A 210 3.12 -6.02 -14.75
CA ASP A 210 2.20 -7.01 -15.33
C ASP A 210 2.08 -8.25 -14.44
N LYS A 211 3.21 -8.78 -13.97
CA LYS A 211 3.26 -9.93 -13.05
C LYS A 211 2.61 -9.61 -11.71
N LEU A 212 2.79 -8.39 -11.20
CA LEU A 212 2.15 -7.93 -9.97
C LEU A 212 0.62 -7.89 -10.12
N VAL A 213 0.12 -7.27 -11.19
CA VAL A 213 -1.32 -7.12 -11.43
C VAL A 213 -1.99 -8.47 -11.59
N ARG A 214 -1.39 -9.37 -12.39
CA ARG A 214 -1.88 -10.75 -12.54
C ARG A 214 -1.86 -11.50 -11.21
N PHE A 215 -0.83 -11.27 -10.41
CA PHE A 215 -0.76 -11.85 -9.07
C PHE A 215 -1.85 -11.30 -8.15
N LEU A 216 -2.16 -10.01 -8.19
CA LEU A 216 -3.22 -9.40 -7.38
C LEU A 216 -4.63 -9.76 -7.87
N ASP A 217 -4.79 -10.11 -9.16
CA ASP A 217 -6.08 -10.38 -9.82
C ASP A 217 -6.99 -9.14 -9.83
N ILE A 218 -6.39 -7.99 -10.14
CA ILE A 218 -7.06 -6.69 -10.20
C ILE A 218 -7.24 -6.26 -11.65
N GLN A 219 -8.37 -5.65 -11.98
CA GLN A 219 -8.59 -5.09 -13.31
C GLN A 219 -7.69 -3.86 -13.53
N THR A 220 -6.89 -3.90 -14.59
CA THR A 220 -5.90 -2.86 -14.86
C THR A 220 -6.05 -2.27 -16.26
N LEU A 221 -5.87 -0.95 -16.35
CA LEU A 221 -5.75 -0.19 -17.58
C LEU A 221 -4.38 0.50 -17.61
N ILE A 222 -3.69 0.46 -18.76
CA ILE A 222 -2.44 1.18 -18.97
C ILE A 222 -2.70 2.30 -19.97
N ILE A 223 -2.33 3.52 -19.61
CA ILE A 223 -2.37 4.71 -20.46
C ILE A 223 -0.94 5.23 -20.57
N THR A 224 -0.39 5.21 -21.78
CA THR A 224 0.99 5.60 -22.07
C THR A 224 1.06 6.17 -23.48
N ASP A 225 2.02 7.05 -23.70
CA ASP A 225 2.31 7.66 -24.98
C ASP A 225 2.95 6.64 -25.92
N ILE A 226 2.68 6.81 -27.21
CA ILE A 226 3.18 5.90 -28.25
C ILE A 226 4.69 6.12 -28.48
N ASP A 227 5.25 7.27 -28.10
CA ASP A 227 6.65 7.64 -28.31
C ASP A 227 7.18 7.21 -29.69
N THR A 228 6.62 7.79 -30.74
CA THR A 228 6.91 7.41 -32.11
C THR A 228 8.33 7.80 -32.54
N THR A 229 9.04 6.85 -33.14
CA THR A 229 10.41 7.02 -33.64
C THR A 229 10.53 6.57 -35.10
N LEU A 230 11.47 7.20 -35.80
CA LEU A 230 11.82 6.83 -37.17
C LEU A 230 13.20 6.21 -37.20
N LYS A 231 13.30 4.99 -37.75
CA LYS A 231 14.60 4.36 -37.96
C LYS A 231 15.39 5.13 -39.03
N THR A 232 16.53 5.69 -38.63
CA THR A 232 17.50 6.34 -39.53
C THR A 232 18.79 5.51 -39.53
N THR A 233 19.15 4.96 -40.67
CA THR A 233 20.39 4.20 -40.86
C THR A 233 21.45 5.08 -41.52
N ASN A 234 22.50 5.40 -40.77
CA ASN A 234 23.75 5.94 -41.33
C ASN A 234 24.74 4.79 -41.54
N THR A 235 25.77 5.02 -42.37
CA THR A 235 26.76 4.02 -42.81
C THR A 235 27.50 3.27 -41.70
N SER A 236 27.44 3.73 -40.45
CA SER A 236 28.08 3.12 -39.27
C SER A 236 27.19 2.99 -38.03
N SER A 237 25.95 3.49 -38.03
CA SER A 237 25.04 3.40 -36.87
C SER A 237 23.56 3.51 -37.26
N THR A 238 22.72 2.81 -36.50
CA THR A 238 21.25 2.94 -36.57
C THR A 238 20.79 3.83 -35.41
N ALA A 239 20.05 4.89 -35.71
CA ALA A 239 19.46 5.78 -34.71
C ALA A 239 17.93 5.81 -34.85
N TYR A 240 17.24 6.03 -33.73
CA TYR A 240 15.78 6.12 -33.64
C TYR A 240 15.38 7.49 -33.06
N PRO A 241 15.58 8.60 -33.80
CA PRO A 241 15.07 9.90 -33.38
C PRO A 241 13.55 9.90 -33.23
N ALA A 242 13.05 10.73 -32.32
CA ALA A 242 11.63 11.02 -32.17
C ALA A 242 11.07 11.59 -33.48
N HIS A 243 9.89 11.12 -33.87
CA HIS A 243 9.23 11.49 -35.12
C HIS A 243 7.72 11.63 -34.89
N GLU A 244 7.06 12.45 -35.73
CA GLU A 244 5.60 12.51 -35.76
C GLU A 244 4.99 11.14 -36.08
N VAL A 245 3.77 10.91 -35.59
CA VAL A 245 3.06 9.63 -35.76
C VAL A 245 2.88 9.28 -37.24
N GLU A 246 2.63 10.29 -38.07
CA GLU A 246 2.56 10.12 -39.52
C GLU A 246 3.94 9.81 -40.09
N GLY A 247 4.16 8.57 -40.51
CA GLY A 247 5.43 8.09 -41.07
C GLY A 247 6.39 7.45 -40.07
N ALA A 248 6.05 7.40 -38.78
CA ALA A 248 6.83 6.64 -37.80
C ALA A 248 6.78 5.14 -38.06
N THR A 249 7.88 4.45 -37.74
CA THR A 249 8.03 3.00 -37.99
C THR A 249 8.19 2.19 -36.71
N HIS A 250 8.68 2.81 -35.64
CA HIS A 250 8.96 2.15 -34.37
C HIS A 250 8.42 3.02 -33.23
N THR A 251 8.22 2.41 -32.07
CA THR A 251 7.99 3.12 -30.79
C THR A 251 9.27 3.01 -29.95
N SER A 252 9.61 4.01 -29.12
CA SER A 252 10.63 3.86 -28.07
C SER A 252 10.06 3.35 -26.75
N ASN A 253 8.74 3.22 -26.62
CA ASN A 253 8.07 2.74 -25.43
C ASN A 253 8.21 1.21 -25.29
N GLU A 254 8.99 0.76 -24.30
CA GLU A 254 9.25 -0.66 -24.06
C GLU A 254 7.98 -1.42 -23.66
N THR A 255 7.08 -0.80 -22.89
CA THR A 255 5.81 -1.40 -22.50
C THR A 255 4.97 -1.79 -23.74
N ILE A 256 4.86 -0.88 -24.71
CA ILE A 256 4.10 -1.15 -25.95
C ILE A 256 4.78 -2.25 -26.77
N LYS A 257 6.11 -2.21 -26.91
CA LYS A 257 6.85 -3.24 -27.66
C LYS A 257 6.58 -4.63 -27.13
N LYS A 258 6.64 -4.83 -25.80
CA LYS A 258 6.52 -6.17 -25.21
C LYS A 258 5.08 -6.69 -25.22
N ILE A 259 4.09 -5.84 -24.96
CA ILE A 259 2.67 -6.23 -25.01
C ILE A 259 2.29 -6.69 -26.42
N PHE A 260 2.67 -5.94 -27.46
CA PHE A 260 2.29 -6.24 -28.84
C PHE A 260 3.21 -7.22 -29.57
N SER A 261 4.39 -7.54 -29.03
CA SER A 261 5.25 -8.63 -29.53
C SER A 261 4.84 -10.01 -29.03
N CYS A 262 3.99 -10.08 -28.00
CA CYS A 262 3.45 -11.32 -27.46
C CYS A 262 2.11 -11.76 -28.09
N THR A 263 1.55 -10.98 -29.02
CA THR A 263 0.35 -11.29 -29.82
C THR A 263 0.72 -11.71 -31.23
#